data_AF-A0A5C6Q9C8-F1
#
_entry.id   AF-A0A5C6Q9C8-F1
#
_cell.length_a   1.000
_cell.length_b   1.000
_cell.length_c   1.000
_cell.angle_alpha   90.00
_cell.angle_beta   90.00
_cell.angle_gamma   90.00
#
_symmetry.space_group_name_H-M   'P 1'
#
loop_
_entity.id
_entity.type
_entity.pdbx_description
1 polymer ?
#
loop_
_entity_poly.entity_id
_entity_poly.type
_entity_poly.pdbx_seq_one_letter_code
_entity_poly.pdbx_strand_id
1 'polypeptide(L)'
;MKKFALRIYDYYKYVFDSSKNPLRHIPDPVSRFYIMTILALMWSGVFATYLGSIIYFGISLAAHIILLLMFFFTMAVFYDAERNHTSWLLKLRRDNR
;
A
#
# COMPACT_ATOMS: atom_id res chain seq x y z
N MET A 1 -9.68 -18.64 -7.84
CA MET A 1 -9.73 -17.19 -7.48
C MET A 1 -9.08 -16.88 -6.13
N LYS A 2 -9.51 -17.50 -5.01
CA LYS A 2 -8.96 -17.20 -3.66
C LYS A 2 -7.44 -17.35 -3.53
N LYS A 3 -6.84 -18.41 -4.10
CA LYS A 3 -5.36 -18.61 -4.12
C LYS A 3 -4.61 -17.52 -4.91
N PHE A 4 -5.23 -17.00 -5.97
CA PHE A 4 -4.64 -15.91 -6.77
C PHE A 4 -4.63 -14.59 -5.96
N ALA A 5 -5.72 -14.29 -5.26
CA ALA A 5 -5.77 -13.14 -4.35
C ALA A 5 -4.74 -13.25 -3.22
N LEU A 6 -4.52 -14.44 -2.65
CA LEU A 6 -3.46 -14.68 -1.66
C LEU A 6 -2.07 -14.34 -2.22
N ARG A 7 -1.77 -14.75 -3.46
CA ARG A 7 -0.49 -14.41 -4.12
C ARG A 7 -0.32 -12.90 -4.31
N ILE A 8 -1.37 -12.20 -4.78
CA ILE A 8 -1.35 -10.73 -4.90
C ILE A 8 -1.06 -10.09 -3.54
N TYR A 9 -1.72 -10.56 -2.49
CA TYR A 9 -1.47 -10.07 -1.13
C TYR A 9 -0.03 -10.30 -0.69
N ASP A 10 0.56 -11.47 -0.99
CA ASP A 10 1.95 -11.76 -0.64
C ASP A 10 2.95 -10.88 -1.42
N TYR A 11 2.71 -10.63 -2.71
CA TYR A 11 3.50 -9.68 -3.51
C TYR A 11 3.37 -8.25 -2.97
N TYR A 12 2.15 -7.80 -2.64
CA TYR A 12 1.91 -6.51 -2.01
C TYR A 12 2.70 -6.38 -0.71
N LYS A 13 2.62 -7.38 0.18
CA LYS A 13 3.39 -7.40 1.42
C LYS A 13 4.89 -7.39 1.15
N TYR A 14 5.37 -8.08 0.13
CA TYR A 14 6.81 -8.10 -0.16
C TYR A 14 7.36 -6.71 -0.53
N VAL A 15 6.57 -5.91 -1.26
CA VAL A 15 6.97 -4.56 -1.70
C VAL A 15 6.72 -3.51 -0.61
N PHE A 16 5.53 -3.48 -0.03
CA PHE A 16 5.06 -2.38 0.81
C PHE A 16 5.23 -2.62 2.32
N ASP A 17 5.55 -3.84 2.77
CA ASP A 17 5.87 -4.10 4.17
C ASP A 17 7.35 -3.75 4.43
N SER A 18 7.59 -2.70 5.21
CA SER A 18 8.92 -2.24 5.58
C SER A 18 9.73 -3.26 6.41
N SER A 19 9.08 -4.29 6.96
CA SER A 19 9.77 -5.41 7.61
C SER A 19 10.28 -6.46 6.63
N LYS A 20 9.76 -6.48 5.39
CA LYS A 20 10.08 -7.50 4.39
C LYS A 20 10.92 -6.97 3.23
N ASN A 21 10.66 -5.74 2.82
CA ASN A 21 11.35 -5.11 1.69
C ASN A 21 12.84 -4.84 2.00
N PRO A 22 13.65 -4.41 1.02
CA PRO A 22 15.09 -4.16 1.23
C PRO A 22 15.42 -3.12 2.33
N LEU A 23 14.48 -2.22 2.65
CA LEU A 23 14.65 -1.22 3.71
C LEU A 23 14.59 -1.83 5.12
N ARG A 24 14.23 -3.12 5.26
CA ARG A 24 14.21 -3.84 6.54
C ARG A 24 15.52 -3.80 7.33
N HIS A 25 16.65 -3.54 6.66
CA HIS A 25 17.96 -3.48 7.30
C HIS A 25 18.20 -2.18 8.09
N ILE A 26 17.36 -1.16 7.89
CA ILE A 26 17.40 0.08 8.66
C ILE A 26 16.76 -0.20 10.03
N PRO A 27 17.41 0.02 11.17
CA PRO A 27 16.87 -0.38 12.47
C PRO A 27 15.60 0.40 12.87
N ASP A 28 15.52 1.69 12.53
CA ASP A 28 14.40 2.56 12.90
C ASP A 28 13.18 2.38 11.95
N PRO A 29 12.01 1.97 12.44
CA PRO A 29 10.81 1.80 11.60
C PRO A 29 10.26 3.13 11.06
N VAL A 30 10.44 4.24 11.77
CA VAL A 30 9.96 5.57 11.32
C VAL A 30 10.72 5.99 10.07
N SER A 31 12.05 5.82 10.07
CA SER A 31 12.91 6.06 8.91
C SER A 31 12.49 5.21 7.71
N ARG A 32 12.11 3.95 7.90
CA ARG A 32 11.63 3.09 6.80
C ARG A 32 10.35 3.65 6.18
N PHE A 33 9.38 4.06 7.00
CA PHE A 33 8.14 4.66 6.52
C PHE A 33 8.40 5.98 5.78
N TYR A 34 9.29 6.81 6.32
CA TYR A 34 9.67 8.08 5.72
C TYR A 34 10.31 7.89 4.34
N ILE A 35 11.26 6.96 4.20
CA ILE A 35 11.92 6.65 2.92
C ILE A 35 10.90 6.10 1.91
N MET A 36 10.02 5.18 2.32
CA MET A 36 8.94 4.67 1.46
C MET A 36 8.02 5.79 0.98
N THR A 37 7.70 6.75 1.85
CA THR A 37 6.87 7.92 1.51
C THR A 37 7.58 8.82 0.50
N ILE A 38 8.86 9.11 0.69
CA ILE A 38 9.66 9.86 -0.29
C ILE A 38 9.65 9.15 -1.64
N LEU A 39 9.88 7.83 -1.67
CA LEU A 39 9.89 7.08 -2.92
C LEU A 39 8.55 7.18 -3.65
N ALA A 40 7.43 7.09 -2.92
CA ALA A 40 6.10 7.30 -3.47
C ALA A 40 5.91 8.72 -4.03
N LEU A 41 6.36 9.75 -3.31
CA LEU A 41 6.30 11.14 -3.76
C LEU A 41 7.18 11.39 -5.00
N MET A 42 8.36 10.77 -5.07
CA MET A 42 9.25 10.87 -6.23
C MET A 42 8.58 10.30 -7.48
N TRP A 43 7.94 9.14 -7.39
CA TRP A 43 7.18 8.57 -8.49
C TRP A 43 6.04 9.50 -8.94
N SER A 44 5.25 10.02 -7.99
CA SER A 44 4.21 11.02 -8.29
C SER A 44 4.78 12.28 -8.95
N GLY A 45 5.95 12.75 -8.51
CA GLY A 45 6.66 13.88 -9.09
C GLY A 45 7.10 13.63 -10.53
N VAL A 46 7.61 12.43 -10.85
CA VAL A 46 7.97 12.04 -12.22
C VAL A 46 6.74 11.99 -13.13
N PHE A 47 5.61 11.45 -12.66
CA PHE A 47 4.36 11.49 -13.43
C PHE A 47 3.84 12.91 -13.64
N ALA A 48 3.99 13.78 -12.63
CA ALA A 48 3.63 15.18 -12.72
C ALA A 48 4.46 15.92 -13.77
N THR A 49 5.78 15.76 -13.74
CA THR A 49 6.68 16.41 -14.71
C THR A 49 6.47 15.85 -16.12
N TYR A 50 6.23 14.55 -16.26
CA TYR A 50 5.93 13.92 -17.55
C TYR A 50 4.68 14.51 -18.22
N LEU A 51 3.62 14.83 -17.46
CA LEU A 51 2.42 15.46 -18.00
C LEU A 51 2.63 16.92 -18.42
N GLY A 52 3.66 17.61 -17.91
CA GLY A 52 4.07 18.94 -18.34
C GLY A 52 3.05 20.07 -18.11
N SER A 53 1.93 19.82 -17.41
CA SER A 53 0.85 20.78 -17.22
C SER A 53 0.42 20.88 -15.76
N ILE A 54 0.46 22.12 -15.23
CA ILE A 54 0.10 22.41 -13.84
C ILE A 54 -1.37 22.15 -13.53
N ILE A 55 -2.27 22.33 -14.52
CA ILE A 55 -3.71 22.10 -14.36
C ILE A 55 -3.98 20.59 -14.24
N TYR A 56 -3.42 19.80 -15.17
CA TYR A 56 -3.55 18.33 -15.12
C TYR A 56 -2.87 17.75 -13.88
N PHE A 57 -1.74 18.30 -13.45
CA PHE A 57 -1.11 17.93 -12.19
C PHE A 57 -2.04 18.20 -10.99
N GLY A 58 -2.66 19.38 -10.91
CA GLY A 58 -3.59 19.73 -9.83
C GLY A 58 -4.78 18.78 -9.76
N ILE A 59 -5.40 18.45 -10.90
CA ILE A 59 -6.50 17.49 -10.98
C ILE A 59 -6.04 16.08 -10.56
N SER A 60 -4.88 15.64 -11.07
CA SER A 60 -4.30 14.35 -10.73
C SER A 60 -4.01 14.23 -9.23
N LEU A 61 -3.44 15.27 -8.62
CA LEU A 61 -3.14 15.32 -7.19
C LEU A 61 -4.42 15.21 -6.35
N ALA A 62 -5.46 15.97 -6.69
CA ALA A 62 -6.75 15.90 -6.00
C ALA A 62 -7.37 14.49 -6.10
N ALA A 63 -7.35 13.89 -7.29
CA ALA A 63 -7.83 12.53 -7.51
C ALA A 63 -7.04 11.50 -6.68
N HIS A 64 -5.72 11.63 -6.58
CA HIS A 64 -4.87 10.76 -5.76
C HIS A 64 -5.23 10.86 -4.26
N ILE A 65 -5.46 12.05 -3.74
CA ILE A 65 -5.83 12.23 -2.32
C ILE A 65 -7.15 11.52 -2.01
N ILE A 66 -8.16 11.66 -2.88
CA ILE A 66 -9.46 10.98 -2.72
C ILE A 66 -9.28 9.45 -2.76
N LEU A 67 -8.50 8.95 -3.72
CA LEU A 67 -8.21 7.52 -3.84
C LEU A 67 -7.48 6.98 -2.61
N LEU A 68 -6.46 7.68 -2.12
CA LEU A 68 -5.73 7.29 -0.91
C LEU A 68 -6.66 7.27 0.30
N LEU A 69 -7.53 8.26 0.47
CA LEU A 69 -8.50 8.29 1.56
C LEU A 69 -9.40 7.06 1.55
N MET A 70 -10.01 6.73 0.39
CA MET A 70 -10.88 5.55 0.27
C MET A 70 -10.12 4.23 0.44
N PHE A 71 -8.87 4.18 -0.02
CA PHE A 71 -7.99 3.03 0.17
C PHE A 71 -7.68 2.79 1.65
N PHE A 72 -7.24 3.82 2.38
CA PHE A 72 -6.96 3.72 3.82
C PHE A 72 -8.22 3.44 4.63
N PHE A 73 -9.37 4.01 4.26
CA PHE A 73 -10.65 3.68 4.87
C PHE A 73 -10.98 2.19 4.73
N THR A 74 -10.81 1.63 3.52
CA THR A 74 -11.02 0.19 3.27
C THR A 74 -10.05 -0.66 4.09
N MET A 75 -8.78 -0.28 4.16
CA MET A 75 -7.80 -0.97 4.99
C MET A 75 -8.17 -0.93 6.48
N ALA A 76 -8.68 0.19 6.98
CA ALA A 76 -9.14 0.31 8.36
C ALA A 76 -10.30 -0.65 8.66
N VAL A 77 -11.28 -0.73 7.75
CA VAL A 77 -12.41 -1.69 7.85
C VAL A 77 -11.90 -3.14 7.85
N PHE A 78 -10.94 -3.47 6.97
CA PHE A 78 -10.36 -4.83 6.93
C PHE A 78 -9.53 -5.15 8.16
N TYR A 79 -8.76 -4.20 8.66
CA TYR A 79 -8.00 -4.35 9.89
C TYR A 79 -8.92 -4.64 11.09
N ASP A 80 -10.04 -3.93 11.18
CA ASP A 80 -11.06 -4.21 12.20
C ASP A 80 -11.67 -5.61 12.05
N ALA A 81 -12.00 -6.02 10.81
CA ALA A 81 -12.49 -7.36 10.54
C ALA A 81 -11.46 -8.47 10.88
N GLU A 82 -10.17 -8.24 10.64
CA GLU A 82 -9.09 -9.15 11.03
C GLU A 82 -8.95 -9.26 12.54
N ARG A 83 -9.02 -8.12 13.26
CA ARG A 83 -9.01 -8.09 14.73
C ARG A 83 -10.16 -8.88 15.33
N ASN A 84 -11.31 -8.89 14.67
CA ASN A 84 -12.50 -9.65 15.07
C ASN A 84 -12.49 -11.11 14.56
N HIS A 85 -11.39 -11.61 13.97
CA HIS A 85 -11.20 -12.96 13.43
C HIS A 85 -12.21 -13.41 12.35
N THR A 86 -12.93 -12.49 11.71
CA THR A 86 -13.91 -12.80 10.65
C THR A 86 -13.30 -12.82 9.25
N SER A 87 -12.00 -12.54 9.12
CA SER A 87 -11.31 -12.45 7.82
C SER A 87 -11.22 -13.79 7.09
N TRP A 88 -11.81 -13.85 5.88
CA TRP A 88 -11.74 -15.00 4.98
C TRP A 88 -10.31 -15.32 4.54
N LEU A 89 -9.42 -14.31 4.49
CA LEU A 89 -8.02 -14.45 4.10
C LEU A 89 -7.24 -15.25 5.15
N LEU A 90 -7.47 -14.99 6.45
CA LEU A 90 -6.83 -15.71 7.54
C LEU A 90 -7.26 -17.18 7.59
N LYS A 91 -8.55 -17.46 7.32
CA LYS A 91 -9.06 -18.83 7.15
C LYS A 91 -8.36 -19.54 6.00
N LEU A 92 -8.34 -18.92 4.81
CA LEU A 92 -7.70 -19.51 3.63
C LEU A 92 -6.20 -19.74 3.82
N ARG A 93 -5.48 -18.83 4.49
CA ARG A 93 -4.05 -19.00 4.80
C ARG A 93 -3.82 -20.16 5.76
N ARG A 94 -4.72 -20.38 6.73
CA ARG A 94 -4.66 -21.52 7.65
C ARG A 94 -4.88 -22.84 6.90
N ASP A 95 -5.88 -22.90 6.05
CA ASP A 95 -6.25 -24.11 5.30
C ASP A 95 -5.21 -24.52 4.23
N ASN A 96 -4.35 -23.57 3.82
CA ASN A 96 -3.27 -23.80 2.84
C ASN A 96 -1.89 -24.05 3.51
N ARG A 97 -1.78 -24.04 4.84
CA ARG A 97 -0.57 -24.48 5.56
C ARG A 97 -0.61 -25.98 5.77
#